data_AF-A0A7W9GDB7-F1
#
_entry.id   AF-A0A7W9GDB7-F1
#
_cell.length_a   1.000
_cell.length_b   1.000
_cell.length_c   1.000
_cell.angle_alpha   90.00
_cell.angle_beta   90.00
_cell.angle_gamma   90.00
#
_symmetry.space_group_name_H-M   'P 1'
#
loop_
_entity.id
_entity.type
_entity.pdbx_description
1 polymer ?
#
loop_
_entity_poly.entity_id
_entity_poly.type
_entity_poly.pdbx_seq_one_letter_code
_entity_poly.pdbx_strand_id
1 'polypeptide(L)'
;MSGLTFCDSRGVGVLVMLLRQSREQHSTLVLSAIPPHLGRILTITGLRTAFQIEASVEEAIPAVQAAPGPAAAPQPPSEADPV
;
A
#
# COMPACT_ATOMS: atom_id res chain seq x y z
N MET A 1 0.35 -10.12 5.60
CA MET A 1 -0.49 -11.03 4.80
C MET A 1 -0.22 -12.52 5.08
N SER A 2 0.38 -12.88 6.22
CA SER A 2 0.86 -14.23 6.51
C SER A 2 -0.26 -15.28 6.72
N GLY A 3 -1.48 -14.84 7.02
CA GLY A 3 -2.65 -15.73 7.21
C GLY A 3 -3.44 -16.05 5.93
N LEU A 4 -3.05 -15.50 4.77
CA LEU A 4 -3.72 -15.84 3.51
C LEU A 4 -3.39 -17.28 3.11
N THR A 5 -4.41 -18.12 3.00
CA THR A 5 -4.27 -19.53 2.59
C THR A 5 -4.64 -19.76 1.13
N PHE A 6 -5.40 -18.83 0.53
CA PHE A 6 -5.86 -18.90 -0.84
C PHE A 6 -6.02 -17.51 -1.45
N CYS A 7 -5.75 -17.38 -2.75
CA CYS A 7 -6.01 -16.20 -3.55
C CYS A 7 -6.36 -16.65 -4.97
N ASP A 8 -7.55 -16.29 -5.46
CA ASP A 8 -8.00 -16.55 -6.83
C ASP A 8 -7.94 -15.27 -7.68
N SER A 9 -8.51 -15.33 -8.88
CA SER A 9 -8.59 -14.19 -9.79
C SER A 9 -9.39 -13.01 -9.20
N ARG A 10 -10.39 -13.28 -8.34
CA ARG A 10 -11.14 -12.21 -7.66
C ARG A 10 -10.27 -11.53 -6.61
N GLY A 11 -9.52 -12.31 -5.81
CA GLY A 11 -8.56 -11.77 -4.85
C GLY A 11 -7.50 -10.89 -5.52
N VAL A 12 -6.96 -11.34 -6.65
CA VAL A 12 -6.03 -10.52 -7.46
C VAL A 12 -6.72 -9.25 -7.97
N GLY A 13 -7.95 -9.34 -8.47
CA GLY A 13 -8.72 -8.18 -8.91
C GLY A 13 -8.92 -7.13 -7.81
N VAL A 14 -9.20 -7.57 -6.59
CA VAL A 14 -9.32 -6.68 -5.42
C VAL A 14 -7.99 -6.00 -5.11
N LEU A 15 -6.86 -6.72 -5.14
CA LEU A 15 -5.53 -6.11 -4.92
C LEU A 15 -5.23 -5.04 -5.98
N VAL A 16 -5.55 -5.30 -7.24
CA VAL A 16 -5.38 -4.32 -8.33
C VAL A 16 -6.27 -3.10 -8.11
N MET A 17 -7.51 -3.29 -7.70
CA MET A 17 -8.42 -2.20 -7.38
C MET A 17 -7.89 -1.34 -6.22
N LEU A 18 -7.40 -1.95 -5.15
CA LEU A 18 -6.79 -1.23 -4.02
C LEU A 18 -5.56 -0.43 -4.45
N LEU A 19 -4.71 -1.00 -5.30
CA LEU A 19 -3.54 -0.29 -5.84
C LEU A 19 -3.93 0.91 -6.70
N ARG A 20 -5.00 0.79 -7.50
CA ARG A 20 -5.52 1.91 -8.29
C ARG A 20 -6.08 3.00 -7.38
N GLN A 21 -6.91 2.62 -6.41
CA GLN A 21 -7.49 3.56 -5.46
C GLN A 21 -6.42 4.28 -4.64
N SER A 22 -5.37 3.57 -4.21
CA SER A 22 -4.26 4.18 -3.47
C SER A 22 -3.56 5.24 -4.33
N ARG A 23 -3.31 4.94 -5.61
CA ARG A 23 -2.73 5.91 -6.55
C ARG A 23 -3.62 7.12 -6.77
N GLU A 24 -4.92 6.91 -6.98
CA GLU A 24 -5.92 7.98 -7.14
C GLU A 24 -6.00 8.91 -5.91
N GLN A 25 -5.77 8.34 -4.72
CA GLN A 25 -5.78 9.08 -3.45
C GLN A 25 -4.39 9.58 -3.03
N HIS A 26 -3.36 9.40 -3.87
CA HIS A 26 -1.96 9.66 -3.53
C HIS A 26 -1.52 9.01 -2.21
N SER A 27 -2.04 7.82 -1.93
CA SER A 27 -1.74 6.99 -0.77
C SER A 27 -0.88 5.78 -1.14
N THR A 28 -0.06 5.35 -0.20
CA THR A 28 0.89 4.25 -0.40
C THR A 28 0.29 2.93 0.04
N LEU A 29 0.28 1.95 -0.87
CA LEU A 29 -0.14 0.58 -0.58
C LEU A 29 1.07 -0.35 -0.56
N VAL A 30 1.36 -0.94 0.60
CA VAL A 30 2.44 -1.92 0.78
C VAL A 30 1.83 -3.26 1.20
N LEU A 31 2.27 -4.35 0.55
CA LEU A 31 1.91 -5.71 0.96
C LEU A 31 3.04 -6.28 1.83
N SER A 32 2.74 -6.62 3.08
CA SER A 32 3.71 -7.24 3.99
C SER A 32 3.52 -8.74 4.11
N ALA A 33 4.61 -9.49 4.30
CA ALA A 33 4.59 -10.91 4.64
C ALA A 33 3.65 -11.72 3.73
N ILE A 34 3.79 -11.59 2.40
CA ILE A 34 2.97 -12.34 1.46
C ILE A 34 3.39 -13.81 1.45
N PRO A 35 2.44 -14.76 1.41
CA PRO A 35 2.77 -16.16 1.30
C PRO A 35 3.33 -16.49 -0.11
N PRO A 36 4.14 -17.56 -0.26
CA PRO A 36 4.80 -17.89 -1.53
C PRO A 36 3.83 -18.05 -2.72
N HIS A 37 2.64 -18.61 -2.48
CA HIS A 37 1.64 -18.79 -3.53
C HIS A 37 1.13 -17.45 -4.08
N LEU A 38 0.91 -16.46 -3.22
CA LEU A 38 0.50 -15.11 -3.64
C LEU A 38 1.64 -14.43 -4.39
N GLY A 39 2.88 -14.57 -3.91
CA GLY A 39 4.06 -14.09 -4.63
C GLY A 39 4.17 -14.67 -6.05
N ARG A 40 3.90 -15.97 -6.22
CA ARG A 40 3.88 -16.64 -7.53
C ARG A 40 2.76 -16.13 -8.42
N ILE A 41 1.55 -15.96 -7.88
CA ILE A 41 0.41 -15.39 -8.61
C ILE A 41 0.78 -14.02 -9.16
N LEU A 42 1.28 -13.11 -8.31
CA LEU A 42 1.68 -11.76 -8.74
C LEU A 42 2.77 -11.79 -9.81
N THR A 43 3.72 -12.73 -9.73
CA THR A 43 4.75 -12.87 -10.76
C THR A 43 4.16 -13.35 -12.10
N ILE A 44 3.32 -14.39 -12.07
CA ILE A 44 2.70 -14.95 -13.29
C ILE A 44 1.78 -13.92 -13.97
N THR A 45 1.05 -13.13 -13.19
CA THR A 45 0.17 -12.09 -13.72
C THR A 45 0.90 -10.79 -14.07
N GLY A 46 2.23 -10.73 -13.92
CA GLY A 46 3.03 -9.54 -14.19
C GLY A 46 2.81 -8.37 -13.21
N LEU A 47 2.13 -8.63 -12.07
CA LEU A 47 1.78 -7.62 -11.07
C LEU A 47 2.86 -7.44 -10.00
N ARG A 48 3.85 -8.33 -9.92
CA ARG A 48 4.86 -8.33 -8.84
C ARG A 48 5.56 -6.98 -8.69
N THR A 49 5.91 -6.33 -9.79
CA THR A 49 6.62 -5.04 -9.81
C THR A 49 5.69 -3.84 -9.58
N ALA A 50 4.38 -4.04 -9.67
CA ALA A 50 3.39 -2.98 -9.45
C ALA A 50 3.13 -2.71 -7.97
N PHE A 51 3.43 -3.68 -7.09
CA PHE A 51 3.27 -3.59 -5.64
C PHE A 51 4.62 -3.41 -4.95
N GLN A 52 4.66 -2.52 -3.96
CA GLN A 52 5.71 -2.56 -2.94
C GLN A 52 5.42 -3.70 -1.97
N ILE A 53 6.41 -4.55 -1.74
CA ILE A 53 6.27 -5.76 -0.93
C ILE A 53 7.42 -5.83 0.06
N GLU A 54 7.09 -5.89 1.35
CA GLU A 54 8.06 -6.00 2.44
C GLU A 54 7.94 -7.37 3.14
N ALA A 55 9.01 -7.84 3.77
CA ALA A 55 9.02 -9.18 4.37
C ALA A 55 8.14 -9.26 5.62
N SER A 56 7.97 -8.16 6.33
CA SER A 56 7.26 -8.07 7.61
C SER A 56 6.42 -6.79 7.71
N VAL A 57 5.55 -6.72 8.71
CA VAL A 57 4.74 -5.49 8.95
C VAL A 57 5.64 -4.38 9.49
N GLU A 58 6.62 -4.77 10.30
CA GLU A 58 7.64 -3.93 10.90
C GLU A 58 8.48 -3.20 9.84
N GLU A 59 8.79 -3.87 8.74
CA GLU A 59 9.45 -3.27 7.57
C GLU A 59 8.49 -2.44 6.69
N ALA A 60 7.20 -2.80 6.66
CA ALA A 60 6.20 -2.08 5.85
C ALA A 60 5.80 -0.72 6.42
N ILE A 61 5.78 -0.56 7.74
CA ILE A 61 5.44 0.71 8.40
C ILE A 61 6.36 1.86 7.95
N PRO A 62 7.69 1.77 8.06
CA PRO A 62 8.58 2.84 7.63
C PRO A 62 8.50 3.06 6.11
N ALA A 63 8.27 2.02 5.31
CA ALA A 63 8.09 2.14 3.87
C ALA A 63 6.87 3.00 3.49
N VAL A 64 5.75 2.87 4.20
CA VAL A 64 4.55 3.71 4.00
C VAL A 64 4.82 5.16 4.41
N GLN A 65 5.64 5.40 5.45
CA GLN A 65 5.96 6.74 5.95
C GLN A 65 7.03 7.47 5.14
N ALA A 66 7.96 6.72 4.53
CA ALA A 66 9.04 7.26 3.70
C ALA A 66 8.57 7.63 2.28
N ALA A 67 7.46 7.02 1.83
CA ALA A 67 6.78 7.51 0.65
C ALA A 67 6.28 8.94 0.94
N PRO A 68 6.59 9.92 0.08
CA PRO A 68 6.05 11.27 0.26
C PRO A 68 4.53 11.14 0.29
N GLY A 69 3.93 11.33 1.47
CA GLY A 69 2.48 11.32 1.63
C GLY A 69 1.83 12.39 0.76
N PRO A 70 0.50 12.39 0.59
CA PRO A 70 -0.17 13.52 -0.03
C PRO A 70 0.29 14.74 0.74
N ALA A 71 1.02 15.64 0.07
CA ALA A 71 1.58 16.83 0.70
C ALA A 71 0.48 17.43 1.55
N ALA A 72 0.65 17.36 2.88
CA ALA A 72 -0.27 17.97 3.80
C ALA A 72 -0.44 19.40 3.30
N ALA A 73 -1.67 19.76 2.91
CA ALA A 73 -1.97 21.12 2.53
C ALA A 73 -1.37 22.03 3.61
N PRO A 74 -0.66 23.12 3.26
CA PRO A 74 -0.09 24.02 4.25
C PRO A 74 -1.22 24.40 5.21
N GLN A 75 -1.12 23.98 6.48
CA GLN A 75 -2.06 24.42 7.49
C GLN A 75 -1.92 25.95 7.51
N PRO A 76 -2.97 26.73 7.23
CA PRO A 76 -2.88 28.17 7.40
C PRO A 76 -2.43 28.44 8.84
N PRO A 77 -1.52 29.41 9.07
CA PRO A 77 -1.09 29.73 10.41
C PRO A 77 -2.32 29.95 11.26
N SER A 78 -2.42 29.21 12.36
CA SER A 78 -3.44 29.42 13.38
C SER A 78 -3.36 30.88 13.77
N GLU A 79 -4.29 31.69 13.25
CA GLU A 79 -4.43 33.09 13.59
C GLU A 79 -4.62 33.12 15.10
N ALA A 80 -3.60 33.64 15.78
CA ALA A 80 -3.64 33.87 17.21
C ALA A 80 -4.77 34.86 17.44
N ASP A 81 -5.89 34.39 17.98
CA ASP A 81 -7.00 35.24 18.38
C ASP A 81 -6.54 36.15 19.53
N PRO A 82 -6.54 37.48 19.36
CA PRO A 82 -6.34 38.40 20.46
C PRO A 82 -7.71 38.84 20.99
N VAL A 83 -7.99 38.64 22.28
CA VAL A 83 -8.65 39.59 23.20
C VAL A 83 -8.49 39.07 24.64
#